data_AF-A0A243W620-F1
#
_entry.id   AF-A0A243W620-F1
#
_cell.length_a   1.000
_cell.length_b   1.000
_cell.length_c   1.000
_cell.angle_alpha   90.00
_cell.angle_beta   90.00
_cell.angle_gamma   90.00
#
_symmetry.space_group_name_H-M   'P 1'
#
loop_
_entity.id
_entity.type
_entity.pdbx_description
1 polymer ?
#
loop_
_entity_poly.entity_id
_entity_poly.type
_entity_poly.pdbx_seq_one_letter_code
_entity_poly.pdbx_strand_id
1 'polypeptide(L)'
;MTRHDQEAYRALRSYLTHLLTTAQDKSFDDVPAPLRASVEAFMQGKTVYHDAADRPMIYAHDLAAWAHQVIHVSGLEYPVSLANVDVNQLRQAIAA
;
A
#
# COMPACT_ATOMS: atom_id res chain seq x y z
N MET A 1 -10.98 19.85 2.09
CA MET A 1 -9.65 19.25 1.86
C MET A 1 -8.59 20.25 2.29
N THR A 2 -7.86 19.94 3.35
CA THR A 2 -6.79 20.77 3.91
C THR A 2 -5.51 20.66 3.07
N ARG A 3 -4.50 21.51 3.34
CA ARG A 3 -3.16 21.36 2.72
C ARG A 3 -2.55 19.99 3.04
N HIS A 4 -2.74 19.51 4.26
CA HIS A 4 -2.29 18.19 4.68
C HIS A 4 -2.96 17.08 3.85
N ASP A 5 -4.29 17.12 3.69
CA ASP A 5 -5.02 16.12 2.91
C ASP A 5 -4.55 16.08 1.44
N GLN A 6 -4.21 17.23 0.86
CA GLN A 6 -3.67 17.30 -0.51
C GLN A 6 -2.29 16.66 -0.61
N GLU A 7 -1.42 16.87 0.38
CA GLU A 7 -0.08 16.27 0.43
C GLU A 7 -0.18 14.75 0.67
N ALA A 8 -1.05 14.32 1.60
CA ALA A 8 -1.37 12.92 1.85
C ALA A 8 -1.92 12.22 0.60
N TYR A 9 -2.87 12.84 -0.09
CA TYR A 9 -3.43 12.31 -1.34
C TYR A 9 -2.36 12.11 -2.42
N ARG A 10 -1.49 13.12 -2.62
CA ARG A 10 -0.39 13.04 -3.61
C ARG A 10 0.60 11.95 -3.24
N ALA A 11 0.99 11.85 -1.97
CA ALA A 11 1.91 10.83 -1.49
C ALA A 11 1.32 9.42 -1.66
N LEU A 12 0.05 9.23 -1.29
CA LEU A 12 -0.67 7.97 -1.44
C LEU A 12 -0.77 7.56 -2.91
N ARG A 13 -1.18 8.49 -3.78
CA ARG A 13 -1.26 8.22 -5.21
C ARG A 13 0.09 7.84 -5.80
N SER A 14 1.17 8.52 -5.38
CA SER A 14 2.53 8.20 -5.82
C SER A 14 2.97 6.80 -5.37
N TYR A 15 2.72 6.45 -4.10
CA TYR A 15 3.05 5.13 -3.55
C TYR A 15 2.31 4.01 -4.30
N LEU A 16 1.00 4.16 -4.49
CA LEU A 16 0.19 3.17 -5.20
C LEU A 16 0.63 3.04 -6.66
N THR A 17 0.99 4.15 -7.31
CA THR A 17 1.50 4.12 -8.69
C THR A 17 2.86 3.42 -8.77
N HIS A 18 3.72 3.62 -7.77
CA HIS A 18 4.98 2.90 -7.66
C HIS A 18 4.78 1.39 -7.50
N LEU A 19 3.79 0.95 -6.72
CA LEU A 19 3.44 -0.47 -6.61
C LEU A 19 2.99 -1.09 -7.94
N LEU A 20 2.34 -0.32 -8.83
CA LEU A 20 1.95 -0.80 -10.15
C LEU A 20 3.14 -1.09 -11.07
N THR A 21 4.27 -0.41 -10.84
CA THR A 21 5.47 -0.52 -11.69
C THR A 21 6.57 -1.40 -11.08
N THR A 22 6.48 -1.67 -9.78
CA THR A 22 7.53 -2.37 -9.03
C THR A 22 7.27 -3.87 -9.02
N ALA A 23 8.28 -4.65 -9.40
CA ALA A 23 8.21 -6.11 -9.44
C ALA A 23 8.76 -6.77 -8.17
N GLN A 24 8.95 -6.00 -7.10
CA GLN A 24 9.54 -6.47 -5.85
C GLN A 24 8.46 -6.87 -4.86
N ASP A 25 8.57 -8.11 -4.37
CA ASP A 25 7.75 -8.60 -3.27
C ASP A 25 8.10 -7.85 -1.98
N LYS A 26 7.10 -7.57 -1.16
CA LYS A 26 7.31 -6.85 0.11
C LYS A 26 6.80 -7.68 1.28
N SER A 27 7.49 -7.57 2.41
CA SER A 27 6.94 -8.12 3.64
C SER A 27 5.72 -7.30 4.05
N PHE A 28 4.80 -7.94 4.79
CA PHE A 28 3.67 -7.23 5.38
C PHE A 28 4.10 -6.07 6.29
N ASP A 29 5.26 -6.21 6.94
CA ASP A 29 5.84 -5.18 7.81
C ASP A 29 6.33 -3.96 7.03
N ASP A 30 6.74 -4.14 5.77
CA ASP A 30 7.21 -3.08 4.89
C ASP A 30 6.05 -2.24 4.32
N VAL A 31 4.81 -2.73 4.42
CA VAL A 31 3.62 -1.97 4.05
C VAL A 31 3.40 -0.85 5.07
N PRO A 32 3.24 0.42 4.64
CA PRO A 32 2.93 1.53 5.53
C PRO A 32 1.73 1.23 6.43
N ALA A 33 1.86 1.54 7.72
CA ALA A 33 0.88 1.15 8.75
C ALA A 33 -0.59 1.54 8.43
N PRO A 34 -0.89 2.74 7.88
CA PRO A 34 -2.25 3.11 7.50
C PRO A 34 -2.88 2.24 6.40
N LEU A 35 -2.06 1.50 5.65
CA LEU A 35 -2.47 0.68 4.51
C LEU A 35 -2.58 -0.81 4.86
N ARG A 36 -1.94 -1.25 5.96
CA ARG A 36 -1.84 -2.67 6.33
C ARG A 36 -3.19 -3.36 6.42
N ALA A 37 -4.16 -2.78 7.13
CA ALA A 37 -5.49 -3.39 7.28
C ALA A 37 -6.22 -3.55 5.93
N SER A 38 -6.04 -2.59 5.00
CA SER A 38 -6.60 -2.65 3.65
C SER A 38 -5.98 -3.76 2.82
N VAL A 39 -4.65 -3.85 2.87
CA VAL A 39 -3.89 -4.91 2.19
C VAL A 39 -4.24 -6.28 2.79
N GLU A 40 -4.39 -6.37 4.12
CA GLU A 40 -4.74 -7.61 4.83
C GLU A 40 -6.10 -8.11 4.39
N ALA A 41 -7.10 -7.22 4.37
CA ALA A 41 -8.44 -7.53 3.87
C ALA A 41 -8.42 -7.99 2.40
N PHE A 42 -7.58 -7.38 1.56
CA PHE A 42 -7.41 -7.80 0.17
C PHE A 42 -6.72 -9.17 0.02
N MET A 43 -5.84 -9.51 0.96
CA MET A 43 -5.16 -10.80 1.01
C MET A 43 -6.00 -11.91 1.67
N GLN A 44 -7.12 -11.58 2.31
CA GLN A 44 -8.02 -12.60 2.88
C GLN A 44 -8.51 -13.56 1.79
N GLY A 45 -8.33 -14.87 2.04
CA GLY A 45 -8.68 -15.93 1.08
C GLY A 45 -7.65 -16.13 -0.03
N LYS A 46 -6.55 -15.36 -0.05
CA LYS A 46 -5.40 -15.59 -0.93
C LYS A 46 -4.31 -16.39 -0.23
N THR A 47 -3.46 -17.04 -1.03
CA THR A 47 -2.29 -17.74 -0.50
C THR A 47 -1.28 -16.73 0.03
N VAL A 48 -0.92 -16.86 1.30
CA VAL A 48 0.16 -16.08 1.94
C VAL A 48 1.44 -16.91 1.89
N TYR A 49 2.51 -16.32 1.38
CA TYR A 49 3.83 -16.96 1.32
C TYR A 49 4.71 -16.39 2.43
N HIS A 50 5.71 -17.16 2.83
CA HIS A 50 6.68 -16.74 3.85
C HIS A 50 8.09 -16.74 3.25
N ASP A 51 8.92 -15.80 3.67
CA ASP A 51 10.34 -15.77 3.30
C ASP A 51 11.15 -16.81 4.10
N ALA A 52 12.47 -16.85 3.86
CA ALA A 52 13.38 -17.76 4.56
C ALA A 52 13.48 -17.49 6.09
N ALA A 53 13.02 -16.32 6.54
CA ALA A 53 12.95 -15.94 7.95
C ALA A 53 11.54 -16.11 8.54
N ASP A 54 10.65 -16.83 7.83
CA ASP A 54 9.26 -17.08 8.20
C ASP A 54 8.41 -15.80 8.33
N ARG A 55 8.75 -14.75 7.57
CA ARG A 55 7.97 -13.51 7.52
C ARG A 55 6.94 -13.56 6.40
N PRO A 56 5.68 -13.15 6.64
CA PRO A 56 4.66 -13.12 5.59
C PRO A 56 5.05 -12.12 4.51
N MET A 57 5.03 -12.60 3.28
CA MET A 57 5.36 -11.88 2.06
C MET A 57 4.11 -11.68 1.22
N ILE A 58 4.03 -10.51 0.59
CA ILE A 58 3.02 -10.17 -0.40
C ILE A 58 3.73 -10.05 -1.74
N TYR A 59 3.24 -10.80 -2.73
CA TYR A 59 3.80 -10.72 -4.07
C TYR A 59 3.55 -9.36 -4.71
N ALA A 60 4.52 -8.89 -5.49
CA ALA A 60 4.43 -7.65 -6.25
C ALA A 60 3.16 -7.61 -7.12
N HIS A 61 2.78 -8.75 -7.70
CA HIS A 61 1.54 -8.89 -8.46
C HIS A 61 0.28 -8.59 -7.63
N ASP A 62 0.19 -9.10 -6.41
CA ASP A 62 -0.95 -8.84 -5.53
C ASP A 62 -0.97 -7.40 -5.03
N LEU A 63 0.20 -6.82 -4.73
CA LEU A 63 0.33 -5.40 -4.39
C LEU A 63 -0.09 -4.49 -5.55
N ALA A 64 0.29 -4.84 -6.78
CA ALA A 64 -0.14 -4.12 -7.98
C ALA A 64 -1.65 -4.25 -8.20
N ALA A 65 -2.22 -5.44 -8.04
CA ALA A 65 -3.66 -5.66 -8.15
C ALA A 65 -4.45 -4.86 -7.09
N TRP A 66 -3.98 -4.85 -5.85
CA TRP A 66 -4.54 -4.03 -4.78
C TRP A 66 -4.44 -2.54 -5.10
N ALA A 67 -3.26 -2.07 -5.52
CA ALA A 67 -3.04 -0.67 -5.87
C ALA A 67 -3.95 -0.22 -7.02
N HIS A 68 -4.14 -1.08 -8.03
CA HIS A 68 -5.06 -0.84 -9.14
C HIS A 68 -6.50 -0.71 -8.63
N GLN A 69 -6.95 -1.59 -7.73
CA GLN A 69 -8.28 -1.52 -7.13
C GLN A 69 -8.49 -0.20 -6.37
N VAL A 70 -7.52 0.22 -5.55
CA VAL A 70 -7.62 1.49 -4.80
C VAL A 70 -7.66 2.69 -5.75
N ILE A 71 -6.81 2.71 -6.77
CA ILE A 71 -6.69 3.82 -7.70
C ILE A 71 -7.94 3.97 -8.60
N HIS A 72 -8.47 2.86 -9.12
CA HIS A 72 -9.45 2.88 -10.21
C HIS A 72 -10.86 2.46 -9.80
N VAL A 73 -11.04 1.77 -8.68
CA VAL A 73 -12.33 1.18 -8.30
C VAL A 73 -12.86 1.76 -6.99
N SER A 74 -12.10 1.64 -5.90
CA SER A 74 -12.56 2.03 -4.55
C SER A 74 -12.39 3.53 -4.27
N GLY A 75 -11.41 4.18 -4.92
CA GLY A 75 -11.04 5.56 -4.66
C GLY A 75 -10.03 5.69 -3.53
N LEU A 76 -9.24 6.78 -3.54
CA LEU A 76 -8.10 6.95 -2.64
C LEU A 76 -8.48 7.19 -1.17
N GLU A 77 -9.71 7.64 -0.91
CA GLU A 77 -10.23 7.92 0.44
C GLU A 77 -10.89 6.69 1.09
N TYR A 78 -11.07 5.61 0.34
CA TYR A 78 -11.66 4.38 0.83
C TYR A 78 -10.85 3.16 0.37
N PRO A 79 -10.25 2.37 1.27
CA PRO A 79 -10.44 2.32 2.73
C PRO A 79 -9.43 3.14 3.56
N VAL A 80 -8.69 4.08 2.95
CA VAL A 80 -7.58 4.80 3.61
C VAL A 80 -7.99 6.22 3.99
N SER A 81 -8.11 6.50 5.29
CA SER A 81 -8.35 7.86 5.77
C SER A 81 -7.11 8.74 5.58
N LEU A 82 -7.21 9.77 4.75
CA LEU A 82 -6.11 10.70 4.46
C LEU A 82 -5.58 11.41 5.72
N ALA A 83 -6.42 11.60 6.74
CA ALA A 83 -6.02 12.20 8.02
C ALA A 83 -5.01 11.34 8.80
N ASN A 84 -4.95 10.04 8.52
CA ASN A 84 -4.05 9.10 9.19
C ASN A 84 -2.82 8.75 8.35
N VAL A 85 -2.69 9.33 7.16
CA VAL A 85 -1.58 9.04 6.25
C VAL A 85 -0.35 9.85 6.65
N ASP A 86 0.71 9.14 7.04
CA ASP A 86 2.03 9.74 7.20
C ASP A 86 2.73 9.86 5.83
N VAL A 87 2.86 11.10 5.35
CA VAL A 87 3.52 11.43 4.08
C VAL A 87 4.98 10.99 4.05
N ASN A 88 5.71 11.07 5.17
CA ASN A 88 7.12 10.69 5.23
C ASN A 88 7.27 9.17 5.18
N GLN A 89 6.40 8.44 5.88
CA GLN A 89 6.39 6.98 5.81
C GLN A 89 6.15 6.49 4.38
N LEU A 90 5.21 7.09 3.65
CA LEU A 90 4.97 6.74 2.24
C LEU A 90 6.17 7.03 1.35
N ARG A 91 6.85 8.15 1.54
CA ARG A 91 8.06 8.50 0.77
C ARG A 91 9.21 7.54 1.04
N GLN A 92 9.40 7.15 2.29
CA GLN A 92 10.40 6.15 2.66
C GLN A 92 10.09 4.79 2.04
N ALA A 93 8.82 4.37 2.03
CA ALA A 93 8.40 3.10 1.43
C ALA A 93 8.57 3.04 -0.10
N ILE A 94 8.65 4.19 -0.79
CA ILE A 94 8.99 4.28 -2.23
C ILE A 94 10.52 4.20 -2.44
N ALA A 95 11.31 4.69 -1.48
CA ALA A 95 12.77 4.73 -1.57
C ALA A 95 13.47 3.44 -1.13
N ALA A 96 12.71 2.51 -0.53
CA ALA A 96 13.16 1.23 0.00
C ALA A 96 12.80 0.06 -0.92
#